data_AF-A0A356GT33-F1
#
_entry.id   AF-A0A356GT33-F1
#
_cell.length_a   1.000
_cell.length_b   1.000
_cell.length_c   1.000
_cell.angle_alpha   90.00
_cell.angle_beta   90.00
_cell.angle_gamma   90.00
#
_symmetry.space_group_name_H-M   'P 1'
#
loop_
_entity.id
_entity.type
_entity.pdbx_description
1 polymer ?
#
loop_
_entity_poly.entity_id
_entity_poly.type
_entity_poly.pdbx_seq_one_letter_code
_entity_poly.pdbx_strand_id
1 'polypeptide(L)'
;MNKRAVESLVKAGAFDTLSAERDRLFASLPALLEAAQETVRRRESGQFSLFGEEESAPATGKPGGQKPYPVWSMRERLAFEKEALGFYITGHPLDDYADELELFANATTGRLAGMKSGTEVRVGGIVNALRERTTRKGEKMATLTLEDLEGIVEVLVFPETYRECQELLSSDQPVFFVGQLETDDRSARIKTTAVYGMESLRDQLGRSVHLEVRADRMTAADLSDLRRMIERHRGSKKSYLHLVREGEFEAVFDLPDSFSILPSLTLARELRARFGYGVLRLH
;
A
#
# COMPACT_ATOMS: atom_id res chain seq x y z
N MET A 1 -15.63 -10.42 -31.38
CA MET A 1 -15.25 -10.00 -30.02
C MET A 1 -16.31 -9.01 -29.51
N ASN A 2 -16.74 -9.10 -28.25
CA ASN A 2 -17.73 -8.14 -27.72
C ASN A 2 -17.02 -6.87 -27.19
N LYS A 3 -17.75 -5.75 -27.10
CA LYS A 3 -17.21 -4.45 -26.64
C LYS A 3 -16.56 -4.57 -25.25
N ARG A 4 -17.21 -5.27 -24.32
CA ARG A 4 -16.70 -5.53 -22.96
C ARG A 4 -15.34 -6.21 -22.95
N ALA A 5 -15.11 -7.22 -23.80
CA ALA A 5 -13.81 -7.88 -23.86
C ALA A 5 -12.70 -6.93 -24.35
N VAL A 6 -13.00 -6.06 -25.32
CA VAL A 6 -12.04 -5.06 -25.80
C VAL A 6 -11.70 -4.07 -24.68
N GLU A 7 -12.71 -3.60 -23.95
CA GLU A 7 -12.54 -2.72 -22.78
C GLU A 7 -11.65 -3.37 -21.72
N SER A 8 -11.89 -4.63 -21.36
CA SER A 8 -11.05 -5.38 -20.42
C SER A 8 -9.61 -5.54 -20.92
N LEU A 9 -9.39 -5.77 -22.21
CA LEU A 9 -8.05 -5.87 -22.80
C LEU A 9 -7.29 -4.54 -22.73
N VAL A 10 -7.96 -3.41 -22.97
CA VAL A 10 -7.36 -2.08 -22.78
C VAL A 10 -7.01 -1.83 -21.32
N LYS A 11 -7.94 -2.12 -20.40
CA LYS A 11 -7.72 -1.99 -18.95
C LYS A 11 -6.53 -2.83 -18.47
N ALA A 12 -6.43 -4.08 -18.95
CA ALA A 12 -5.35 -5.01 -18.67
C ALA A 12 -3.98 -4.64 -19.29
N GLY A 13 -3.94 -3.67 -20.21
CA GLY A 13 -2.71 -3.26 -20.89
C GLY A 13 -2.28 -4.11 -22.07
N ALA A 14 -3.19 -4.93 -22.63
CA ALA A 14 -2.89 -5.75 -23.80
C ALA A 14 -2.51 -4.93 -25.06
N PHE A 15 -2.82 -3.62 -25.05
CA PHE A 15 -2.53 -2.69 -26.13
C PHE A 15 -1.42 -1.67 -25.80
N ASP A 16 -0.68 -1.85 -24.70
CA ASP A 16 0.35 -0.89 -24.26
C ASP A 16 1.48 -0.69 -25.27
N THR A 17 1.75 -1.69 -26.10
CA THR A 17 2.72 -1.62 -27.20
C THR A 17 2.22 -0.76 -28.37
N LEU A 18 0.90 -0.58 -28.52
CA LEU A 18 0.29 0.29 -29.53
C LEU A 18 0.10 1.71 -29.00
N SER A 19 -0.26 1.85 -27.72
CA SER A 19 -0.44 3.13 -27.04
C SER A 19 -0.24 2.97 -25.54
N ALA A 20 0.73 3.69 -24.98
CA ALA A 20 0.93 3.75 -23.53
C ALA A 20 -0.19 4.51 -22.79
N GLU A 21 -0.92 5.38 -23.50
CA GLU A 21 -2.06 6.15 -22.98
C GLU A 21 -3.34 5.30 -23.02
N ARG A 22 -3.50 4.40 -22.04
CA ARG A 22 -4.66 3.49 -21.94
C ARG A 22 -5.99 4.24 -21.81
N ASP A 23 -6.00 5.33 -21.05
CA ASP A 23 -7.14 6.24 -20.85
C ASP A 23 -7.63 6.85 -22.16
N ARG A 24 -6.71 7.32 -22.98
CA ARG A 24 -7.00 7.83 -24.33
C ARG A 24 -7.51 6.72 -25.25
N LEU A 25 -6.84 5.57 -25.26
CA LEU A 25 -7.27 4.43 -26.07
C LEU A 25 -8.69 4.02 -25.67
N PHE A 26 -8.97 3.95 -24.37
CA PHE A 26 -10.28 3.63 -23.83
C PHE A 26 -11.34 4.65 -24.23
N ALA A 27 -11.05 5.95 -24.14
CA ALA A 27 -11.95 7.01 -24.58
C ALA A 27 -12.26 6.95 -26.09
N SER A 28 -11.31 6.48 -26.90
CA SER A 28 -11.47 6.34 -28.35
C SER A 28 -12.17 5.05 -28.80
N LEU A 29 -12.29 4.04 -27.92
CA LEU A 29 -12.86 2.72 -28.24
C LEU A 29 -14.25 2.78 -28.93
N PRO A 30 -15.22 3.60 -28.47
CA PRO A 30 -16.54 3.62 -29.09
C PRO A 30 -16.49 3.99 -30.58
N ALA A 31 -15.72 5.03 -30.93
CA ALA A 31 -15.57 5.49 -32.30
C ALA A 31 -14.79 4.49 -33.17
N LEU A 32 -13.76 3.85 -32.61
CA LEU A 32 -12.98 2.83 -33.31
C LEU A 32 -13.82 1.58 -33.62
N LEU A 33 -14.66 1.15 -32.68
CA LEU A 33 -15.55 0.00 -32.88
C LEU A 33 -16.63 0.29 -33.91
N GLU A 34 -17.18 1.50 -33.95
CA GLU A 34 -18.15 1.92 -34.95
C GLU A 34 -17.53 1.93 -36.36
N ALA A 35 -16.35 2.53 -36.53
CA ALA A 35 -15.63 2.55 -37.79
C ALA A 35 -15.25 1.14 -38.29
N ALA A 36 -14.85 0.24 -37.38
CA ALA A 36 -14.57 -1.15 -37.71
C ALA A 36 -15.83 -1.90 -38.18
N GLN A 37 -16.98 -1.69 -37.50
CA GLN A 37 -18.25 -2.29 -37.92
C GLN A 37 -18.75 -1.76 -39.25
N GLU A 38 -18.54 -0.47 -39.54
CA GLU A 38 -18.87 0.09 -40.85
C GLU A 38 -18.01 -0.53 -41.96
N THR A 39 -16.71 -0.73 -41.70
CA THR A 39 -15.79 -1.39 -42.64
C THR A 39 -16.21 -2.83 -42.94
N VAL A 40 -16.63 -3.59 -41.91
CA VAL A 40 -17.17 -4.94 -42.08
C VAL A 40 -18.47 -4.91 -42.89
N ARG A 41 -19.42 -4.03 -42.55
CA ARG A 41 -20.70 -3.90 -43.29
C ARG A 41 -20.49 -3.55 -44.76
N ARG A 42 -19.54 -2.67 -45.08
CA ARG A 42 -19.19 -2.32 -46.47
C ARG A 42 -18.62 -3.51 -47.25
N ARG A 43 -17.81 -4.36 -46.61
CA ARG A 43 -17.30 -5.59 -47.22
C ARG A 43 -18.41 -6.60 -47.47
N GLU A 44 -19.30 -6.78 -46.50
CA GLU A 44 -20.43 -7.73 -46.59
C GLU A 44 -21.49 -7.31 -47.61
N SER A 45 -21.71 -6.00 -47.80
CA SER A 45 -22.68 -5.48 -48.78
C SER A 45 -22.21 -5.59 -50.23
N GLY A 46 -20.99 -6.11 -50.49
CA GLY A 46 -20.43 -6.26 -51.83
C GLY A 46 -20.09 -4.93 -52.51
N GLN A 47 -20.13 -3.81 -51.79
CA GLN A 47 -19.57 -2.53 -52.24
C GLN A 47 -18.04 -2.58 -52.13
N PHE A 48 -17.41 -3.35 -53.03
CA PHE A 48 -16.02 -3.08 -53.39
C PHE A 48 -16.02 -1.72 -54.09
N SER A 49 -15.40 -0.73 -53.44
CA SER A 49 -15.14 0.55 -54.10
C SER A 49 -14.21 0.30 -55.28
N LEU A 50 -14.77 0.26 -56.50
CA LEU A 50 -14.02 0.11 -57.76
C LEU A 50 -13.10 1.31 -58.07
N PHE A 51 -13.01 2.29 -57.16
CA PHE A 51 -12.15 3.48 -57.23
C PHE A 51 -11.40 3.76 -55.91
N GLY A 52 -11.24 2.77 -55.03
CA GLY A 52 -10.92 3.02 -53.62
C GLY A 52 -9.67 2.34 -53.07
N GLU A 53 -8.59 2.27 -53.83
CA GLU A 53 -7.23 2.03 -53.29
C GLU A 53 -6.35 3.23 -53.63
N GLU A 54 -6.74 4.43 -53.19
CA GLU A 54 -5.69 5.22 -52.56
C GLU A 54 -5.48 4.54 -51.23
N GLU A 55 -4.31 3.92 -51.06
CA GLU A 55 -3.73 3.77 -49.74
C GLU A 55 -3.92 5.12 -49.05
N SER A 56 -4.95 5.18 -48.19
CA SER A 56 -4.91 6.11 -47.09
C SER A 56 -3.73 5.60 -46.28
N ALA A 57 -2.54 6.08 -46.66
CA ALA A 57 -1.37 6.15 -45.80
C ALA A 57 -1.95 6.45 -44.42
N PRO A 58 -1.62 5.63 -43.39
CA PRO A 58 -2.26 5.73 -42.09
C PRO A 58 -2.27 7.20 -41.79
N ALA A 59 -3.47 7.78 -41.68
CA ALA A 59 -3.60 9.21 -41.60
C ALA A 59 -2.81 9.61 -40.36
N THR A 60 -1.56 10.00 -40.58
CA THR A 60 -0.73 10.78 -39.69
C THR A 60 -1.31 12.18 -39.78
N GLY A 61 -2.63 12.27 -39.56
CA GLY A 61 -3.29 13.47 -39.18
C GLY A 61 -2.52 13.91 -37.95
N LYS A 62 -1.69 14.94 -38.15
CA LYS A 62 -1.28 15.83 -37.07
C LYS A 62 -2.48 15.94 -36.14
N PRO A 63 -2.34 15.68 -34.83
CA PRO A 63 -3.48 15.65 -33.94
C PRO A 63 -4.19 16.99 -34.03
N GLY A 64 -5.27 17.03 -34.83
CA GLY A 64 -6.24 18.10 -34.80
C GLY A 64 -6.73 18.17 -33.37
N GLY A 65 -6.71 19.37 -32.79
CA GLY A 65 -6.83 19.64 -31.36
C GLY A 65 -7.52 18.52 -30.59
N GLN A 66 -6.74 17.81 -29.77
CA GLN A 66 -7.20 16.71 -28.94
C GLN A 66 -8.53 17.10 -28.29
N LYS A 67 -9.60 16.35 -28.59
CA LYS A 67 -10.78 16.42 -27.74
C LYS A 67 -10.33 16.06 -26.33
N PRO A 68 -10.66 16.88 -25.32
CA PRO A 68 -10.37 16.52 -23.94
C PRO A 68 -10.93 15.12 -23.65
N TYR A 69 -10.09 14.26 -23.08
CA TYR A 69 -10.50 12.95 -22.61
C TYR A 69 -10.26 12.88 -21.10
N PRO A 70 -11.00 12.01 -20.38
CA PRO A 70 -10.74 11.79 -18.96
C PRO A 70 -9.37 11.13 -18.79
N VAL A 71 -8.47 11.80 -18.07
CA VAL A 71 -7.17 11.24 -17.69
C VAL A 71 -7.37 10.39 -16.44
N TRP A 72 -6.89 9.15 -16.45
CA TRP A 72 -6.95 8.28 -15.28
C TRP A 72 -5.90 8.69 -14.27
N SER A 73 -6.30 8.83 -13.00
CA SER A 73 -5.36 8.80 -11.89
C SER A 73 -4.66 7.44 -11.81
N MET A 74 -3.49 7.39 -11.16
CA MET A 74 -2.78 6.12 -10.93
C MET A 74 -3.68 5.11 -10.21
N ARG A 75 -4.46 5.58 -9.22
CA ARG A 75 -5.42 4.76 -8.47
C ARG A 75 -6.50 4.16 -9.37
N GLU A 76 -7.08 4.94 -10.28
CA GLU A 76 -8.08 4.44 -11.24
C GLU A 76 -7.46 3.42 -12.21
N ARG A 77 -6.25 3.69 -12.70
CA ARG A 77 -5.52 2.74 -13.56
C ARG A 77 -5.29 1.40 -12.85
N LEU A 78 -4.81 1.43 -11.61
CA LEU A 78 -4.59 0.22 -10.81
C LEU A 78 -5.90 -0.51 -10.51
N ALA A 79 -6.99 0.21 -10.25
CA ALA A 79 -8.31 -0.39 -10.06
C ALA A 79 -8.79 -1.12 -11.33
N PHE A 80 -8.56 -0.54 -12.52
CA PHE A 80 -8.86 -1.20 -13.78
C PHE A 80 -7.99 -2.43 -14.06
N GLU A 81 -6.72 -2.42 -13.66
CA GLU A 81 -5.87 -3.61 -13.72
C GLU A 81 -6.39 -4.71 -12.81
N LYS A 82 -6.70 -4.39 -11.55
CA LYS A 82 -7.27 -5.34 -10.59
C LYS A 82 -8.60 -5.91 -11.08
N GLU A 83 -9.47 -5.08 -11.67
CA GLU A 83 -10.74 -5.52 -12.26
C GLU A 83 -10.53 -6.49 -13.44
N ALA A 84 -9.58 -6.18 -14.34
CA ALA A 84 -9.38 -6.95 -15.57
C ALA A 84 -8.53 -8.21 -15.38
N LEU A 85 -7.57 -8.19 -14.44
CA LEU A 85 -6.56 -9.24 -14.26
C LEU A 85 -6.67 -9.95 -12.90
N GLY A 86 -7.28 -9.32 -11.90
CA GLY A 86 -7.33 -9.83 -10.52
C GLY A 86 -6.10 -9.48 -9.67
N PHE A 87 -5.08 -8.83 -10.24
CA PHE A 87 -3.85 -8.39 -9.56
C PHE A 87 -3.29 -7.12 -10.21
N TYR A 88 -2.36 -6.46 -9.53
CA TYR A 88 -1.71 -5.23 -10.02
C TYR A 88 -0.41 -5.56 -10.79
N ILE A 89 -0.16 -4.89 -11.91
CA ILE A 89 1.07 -5.07 -12.71
C ILE A 89 1.92 -3.80 -12.72
N THR A 90 1.29 -2.65 -12.95
CA THR A 90 2.05 -1.39 -13.18
C THR A 90 2.59 -0.78 -11.88
N GLY A 91 2.02 -1.14 -10.72
CA GLY A 91 2.43 -0.66 -9.40
C GLY A 91 1.54 -1.23 -8.30
N HIS A 92 1.71 -0.81 -7.06
CA HIS A 92 0.90 -1.26 -5.94
C HIS A 92 0.27 -0.05 -5.21
N PRO A 93 -0.98 -0.11 -4.74
CA PRO A 93 -1.57 1.01 -3.98
C PRO A 93 -0.84 1.33 -2.65
N LEU A 94 0.13 0.51 -2.23
CA LEU A 94 1.00 0.80 -1.08
C LEU A 94 2.19 1.70 -1.45
N ASP A 95 2.49 1.85 -2.74
CA ASP A 95 3.63 2.66 -3.20
C ASP A 95 3.47 4.12 -2.78
N ASP A 96 2.23 4.62 -2.78
CA ASP A 96 1.88 5.97 -2.29
C ASP A 96 2.16 6.17 -0.79
N TYR A 97 2.38 5.08 -0.05
CA TYR A 97 2.58 5.08 1.40
C TYR A 97 3.92 4.45 1.83
N ALA A 98 4.90 4.35 0.92
CA ALA A 98 6.20 3.77 1.21
C ALA A 98 6.89 4.44 2.42
N ASP A 99 6.74 5.75 2.54
CA ASP A 99 7.33 6.54 3.63
C ASP A 99 6.68 6.23 4.99
N GLU A 100 5.36 6.10 5.03
CA GLU A 100 4.60 5.69 6.20
C GLU A 100 4.98 4.26 6.60
N LEU A 101 5.04 3.33 5.64
CA LEU A 101 5.42 1.95 5.92
C LEU A 101 6.84 1.87 6.49
N GLU A 102 7.80 2.60 5.92
CA GLU A 102 9.17 2.60 6.44
C GLU A 102 9.28 3.18 7.86
N LEU A 103 8.39 4.12 8.21
CA LEU A 103 8.41 4.83 9.48
C LEU A 103 7.65 4.11 10.60
N PHE A 104 6.51 3.48 10.28
CA PHE A 104 5.59 2.89 11.26
C PHE A 104 5.63 1.36 11.27
N ALA A 105 5.86 0.70 10.13
CA ALA A 105 5.86 -0.76 10.07
C ALA A 105 7.14 -1.34 10.67
N ASN A 106 7.01 -2.48 11.36
CA ASN A 106 8.15 -3.22 11.90
C ASN A 106 8.34 -4.58 11.23
N ALA A 107 7.40 -4.99 10.37
CA ALA A 107 7.42 -6.25 9.66
C ALA A 107 6.75 -6.13 8.28
N THR A 108 7.15 -7.01 7.37
CA THR A 108 6.52 -7.27 6.07
C THR A 108 6.03 -8.70 6.07
N THR A 109 5.05 -9.04 5.23
CA THR A 109 4.49 -10.41 5.19
C THR A 109 5.57 -11.46 4.90
N GLY A 110 6.57 -11.14 4.08
CA GLY A 110 7.71 -12.00 3.77
C GLY A 110 8.63 -12.30 4.96
N ARG A 111 8.64 -11.45 5.99
CA ARG A 111 9.50 -11.62 7.18
C ARG A 111 8.80 -12.29 8.36
N LEU A 112 7.47 -12.32 8.37
CA LEU A 112 6.68 -12.81 9.52
C LEU A 112 7.02 -14.25 9.90
N ALA A 113 7.27 -15.14 8.93
CA ALA A 113 7.57 -16.55 9.19
C ALA A 113 8.89 -16.75 9.98
N GLY A 114 9.83 -15.81 9.90
CA GLY A 114 11.10 -15.86 10.65
C GLY A 114 11.05 -15.22 12.04
N MET A 115 9.91 -14.62 12.41
CA MET A 115 9.75 -13.92 13.68
C MET A 115 9.20 -14.86 14.77
N LYS A 116 9.49 -14.53 16.03
CA LYS A 116 9.02 -15.32 17.17
C LYS A 116 7.52 -15.11 17.38
N SER A 117 6.79 -16.22 17.57
CA SER A 117 5.39 -16.18 18.01
C SER A 117 5.21 -15.33 19.28
N GLY A 118 4.14 -14.55 19.33
CA GLY A 118 3.84 -13.63 20.42
C GLY A 118 4.42 -12.23 20.25
N THR A 119 5.25 -11.98 19.24
CA THR A 119 5.81 -10.65 18.95
C THR A 119 4.72 -9.71 18.43
N GLU A 120 4.74 -8.44 18.85
CA GLU A 120 3.89 -7.40 18.26
C GLU A 120 4.39 -7.05 16.86
N VAL A 121 3.49 -7.12 15.88
CA VAL A 121 3.75 -6.82 14.48
C VAL A 121 2.87 -5.68 14.00
N ARG A 122 3.46 -4.84 13.17
CA ARG A 122 2.90 -3.65 12.53
C ARG A 122 3.15 -3.76 11.04
N VAL A 123 2.11 -4.01 10.27
CA VAL A 123 2.18 -4.33 8.84
C VAL A 123 1.12 -3.52 8.10
N GLY A 124 1.51 -2.82 7.05
CA GLY A 124 0.56 -2.19 6.15
C GLY A 124 0.32 -3.03 4.90
N GLY A 125 -0.92 -3.03 4.43
CA GLY A 125 -1.34 -3.87 3.31
C GLY A 125 -2.72 -3.52 2.78
N ILE A 126 -3.20 -4.30 1.82
CA ILE A 126 -4.54 -4.21 1.25
C ILE A 126 -5.32 -5.47 1.64
N VAL A 127 -6.58 -5.30 2.00
CA VAL A 127 -7.48 -6.41 2.30
C VAL A 127 -7.95 -7.04 0.98
N ASN A 128 -7.62 -8.30 0.71
CA ASN A 128 -7.98 -8.97 -0.55
C ASN A 128 -9.20 -9.90 -0.40
N ALA A 129 -9.40 -10.50 0.78
CA ALA A 129 -10.54 -11.36 1.06
C ALA A 129 -11.01 -11.19 2.50
N LEU A 130 -12.25 -10.77 2.72
CA LEU A 130 -12.86 -10.59 4.04
C LEU A 130 -13.94 -11.66 4.26
N ARG A 131 -13.84 -12.43 5.35
CA ARG A 131 -14.84 -13.42 5.77
C ARG A 131 -15.38 -13.08 7.14
N GLU A 132 -16.59 -12.50 7.17
CA GLU A 132 -17.32 -12.28 8.42
C GLU A 132 -17.74 -13.62 9.05
N ARG A 133 -17.63 -13.71 10.37
CA ARG A 133 -18.07 -14.84 11.19
C ARG A 133 -18.76 -14.34 12.43
N THR A 134 -19.72 -15.11 12.92
CA THR A 134 -20.36 -14.84 14.21
C THR A 134 -19.80 -15.79 15.25
N THR A 135 -19.36 -15.26 16.38
CA THR A 135 -18.91 -16.06 17.52
C THR A 135 -20.10 -16.82 18.13
N ARG A 136 -19.82 -17.80 19.01
CA ARG A 136 -20.86 -18.51 19.76
C ARG A 136 -21.74 -17.58 20.61
N LYS A 137 -21.25 -16.40 20.96
CA LYS A 137 -21.96 -15.36 21.73
C LYS A 137 -22.81 -14.43 20.86
N GLY A 138 -22.82 -14.61 19.54
CA GLY A 138 -23.58 -13.76 18.61
C GLY A 138 -22.83 -12.52 18.13
N GLU A 139 -21.56 -12.35 18.52
CA GLU A 139 -20.76 -11.17 18.14
C GLU A 139 -20.05 -11.39 16.80
N LYS A 140 -20.02 -10.36 15.95
CA LYS A 140 -19.33 -10.41 14.65
C LYS A 140 -17.82 -10.31 14.83
N MET A 141 -17.08 -11.12 14.08
CA MET A 141 -15.63 -11.07 13.93
C MET A 141 -15.29 -11.31 12.45
N ALA A 142 -14.03 -11.12 12.05
CA ALA A 142 -13.61 -11.39 10.68
C ALA A 142 -12.29 -12.13 10.60
N THR A 143 -12.17 -12.96 9.57
CA THR A 143 -10.88 -13.48 9.09
C THR A 143 -10.64 -12.90 7.71
N LEU A 144 -9.46 -12.32 7.49
CA LEU A 144 -9.12 -11.71 6.22
C LEU A 144 -7.72 -12.10 5.74
N THR A 145 -7.47 -11.88 4.45
CA THR A 145 -6.13 -11.96 3.86
C THR A 145 -5.61 -10.55 3.60
N LEU A 146 -4.48 -10.23 4.22
CA LEU A 146 -3.75 -8.98 4.02
C LEU A 146 -2.64 -9.22 3.01
N GLU A 147 -2.55 -8.36 2.00
CA GLU A 147 -1.54 -8.40 0.94
C GLU A 147 -0.63 -7.18 1.02
N ASP A 148 0.69 -7.40 1.00
CA ASP A 148 1.70 -6.35 0.84
C ASP A 148 2.59 -6.64 -0.38
N LEU A 149 3.67 -5.87 -0.55
CA LEU A 149 4.61 -6.03 -1.67
C LEU A 149 5.38 -7.36 -1.67
N GLU A 150 5.45 -8.06 -0.53
CA GLU A 150 6.25 -9.27 -0.36
C GLU A 150 5.40 -10.56 -0.33
N GLY A 151 4.08 -10.44 -0.14
CA GLY A 151 3.20 -11.60 -0.09
C GLY A 151 1.88 -11.36 0.64
N ILE A 152 1.34 -12.43 1.21
CA ILE A 152 0.04 -12.43 1.89
C ILE A 152 0.12 -13.08 3.27
N VAL A 153 -0.71 -12.60 4.19
CA VAL A 153 -0.85 -13.17 5.54
C VAL A 153 -2.32 -13.23 5.96
N GLU A 154 -2.69 -14.26 6.72
CA GLU A 154 -4.01 -14.34 7.32
C GLU A 154 -4.08 -13.46 8.58
N VAL A 155 -5.15 -12.69 8.71
CA VAL A 155 -5.39 -11.79 9.82
C VAL A 155 -6.72 -12.12 10.46
N LEU A 156 -6.72 -12.24 11.79
CA LEU A 156 -7.89 -12.47 12.61
C LEU A 156 -8.26 -11.18 13.34
N VAL A 157 -9.48 -10.71 13.13
CA VAL A 157 -10.01 -9.50 13.76
C VAL A 157 -11.11 -9.90 14.75
N PHE A 158 -10.85 -9.72 16.05
CA PHE A 158 -11.79 -10.07 17.11
C PHE A 158 -12.96 -9.07 17.17
N PRO A 159 -14.08 -9.43 17.83
CA PRO A 159 -15.28 -8.61 17.80
C PRO A 159 -15.13 -7.16 18.26
N GLU A 160 -14.30 -6.91 19.26
CA GLU A 160 -14.05 -5.56 19.77
C GLU A 160 -13.42 -4.69 18.69
N THR A 161 -12.28 -5.13 18.15
CA THR A 161 -11.60 -4.45 17.04
C THR A 161 -12.46 -4.38 15.78
N TYR A 162 -13.22 -5.43 15.46
CA TYR A 162 -14.04 -5.47 14.24
C TYR A 162 -15.09 -4.35 14.23
N ARG A 163 -15.73 -4.08 15.38
CA ARG A 163 -16.71 -2.98 15.50
C ARG A 163 -16.11 -1.61 15.19
N GLU A 164 -14.82 -1.42 15.47
CA GLU A 164 -14.14 -0.14 15.27
C GLU A 164 -13.64 0.05 13.82
N CYS A 165 -13.33 -1.03 13.12
CA CYS A 165 -12.68 -0.97 11.79
C CYS A 165 -13.47 -1.61 10.64
N GLN A 166 -14.72 -2.03 10.84
CA GLN A 166 -15.51 -2.71 9.80
C GLN A 166 -15.57 -1.95 8.46
N GLU A 167 -15.69 -0.62 8.50
CA GLU A 167 -15.73 0.22 7.30
C GLU A 167 -14.37 0.23 6.58
N LEU A 168 -13.28 0.32 7.33
CA LEU A 168 -11.91 0.26 6.78
C LEU A 168 -11.64 -1.10 6.12
N LEU A 169 -12.05 -2.19 6.77
CA LEU A 169 -11.84 -3.55 6.28
C LEU A 169 -12.68 -3.88 5.04
N SER A 170 -13.83 -3.23 4.87
CA SER A 170 -14.70 -3.37 3.71
C SER A 170 -14.28 -2.48 2.54
N SER A 171 -13.29 -1.61 2.74
CA SER A 171 -12.80 -0.69 1.73
C SER A 171 -11.62 -1.31 0.97
N ASP A 172 -11.52 -1.07 -0.34
CA ASP A 172 -10.34 -1.41 -1.15
C ASP A 172 -9.16 -0.43 -0.90
N GLN A 173 -9.09 0.15 0.30
CA GLN A 173 -8.05 1.11 0.66
C GLN A 173 -6.90 0.43 1.40
N PRO A 174 -5.66 0.95 1.26
CA PRO A 174 -4.56 0.55 2.10
C PRO A 174 -4.83 0.79 3.59
N VAL A 175 -4.54 -0.22 4.41
CA VAL A 175 -4.76 -0.23 5.85
C VAL A 175 -3.49 -0.68 6.58
N PHE A 176 -3.36 -0.22 7.82
CA PHE A 176 -2.25 -0.53 8.72
C PHE A 176 -2.74 -1.38 9.88
N PHE A 177 -2.21 -2.59 10.01
CA PHE A 177 -2.54 -3.54 11.07
C PHE A 177 -1.52 -3.49 12.18
N VAL A 178 -2.01 -3.48 13.42
CA VAL A 178 -1.22 -3.71 14.63
C VAL A 178 -1.80 -4.93 15.33
N GLY A 179 -0.95 -5.88 15.69
CA GLY A 179 -1.40 -7.09 16.35
C GLY A 179 -0.28 -8.00 16.82
N GLN A 180 -0.67 -9.12 17.40
CA GLN A 180 0.27 -10.14 17.86
C GLN A 180 0.42 -11.23 16.81
N LEU A 181 1.68 -11.55 16.48
CA LEU A 181 2.00 -12.65 15.58
C LEU A 181 1.74 -13.99 16.26
N GLU A 182 1.04 -14.88 15.57
CA GLU A 182 0.87 -16.28 15.92
C GLU A 182 1.50 -17.12 14.79
N THR A 183 2.65 -17.72 15.07
CA THR A 183 3.30 -18.65 14.14
C THR A 183 3.06 -20.09 14.59
N ASP A 184 2.76 -20.96 13.63
CA ASP A 184 2.77 -22.41 13.74
C ASP A 184 3.75 -23.00 12.70
N ASP A 185 4.04 -24.30 12.73
CA ASP A 185 5.07 -24.97 11.91
C ASP A 185 4.94 -24.73 10.39
N ARG A 186 3.75 -24.31 9.91
CA ARG A 186 3.45 -24.10 8.48
C ARG A 186 2.81 -22.76 8.13
N SER A 187 2.51 -21.91 9.10
CA SER A 187 1.73 -20.69 8.84
C SER A 187 1.97 -19.59 9.85
N ALA A 188 1.94 -18.34 9.39
CA ALA A 188 1.89 -17.16 10.24
C ALA A 188 0.49 -16.53 10.14
N ARG A 189 -0.06 -16.12 11.28
CA ARG A 189 -1.32 -15.38 11.39
C ARG A 189 -1.12 -14.18 12.30
N ILE A 190 -1.82 -13.08 12.03
CA ILE A 190 -1.85 -11.92 12.92
C ILE A 190 -3.16 -11.90 13.71
N LYS A 191 -3.07 -11.86 15.04
CA LYS A 191 -4.20 -11.54 15.93
C LYS A 191 -4.26 -10.03 16.10
N THR A 192 -5.28 -9.41 15.52
CA THR A 192 -5.37 -7.95 15.43
C THR A 192 -5.71 -7.34 16.78
N THR A 193 -5.01 -6.26 17.11
CA THR A 193 -5.29 -5.39 18.24
C THR A 193 -5.91 -4.07 17.76
N ALA A 194 -5.38 -3.50 16.68
CA ALA A 194 -5.89 -2.28 16.08
C ALA A 194 -5.69 -2.26 14.56
N VAL A 195 -6.53 -1.48 13.88
CA VAL A 195 -6.44 -1.23 12.43
C VAL A 195 -6.61 0.26 12.19
N TYR A 196 -5.75 0.83 11.34
CA TYR A 196 -5.78 2.23 10.97
C TYR A 196 -5.83 2.37 9.45
N GLY A 197 -6.46 3.44 8.95
CA GLY A 197 -6.28 3.82 7.55
C GLY A 197 -4.89 4.39 7.32
N MET A 198 -4.26 4.10 6.18
CA MET A 198 -2.93 4.65 5.88
C MET A 198 -2.97 6.19 5.81
N GLU A 199 -4.07 6.78 5.34
CA GLU A 199 -4.27 8.24 5.26
C GLU A 199 -4.25 8.92 6.65
N SER A 200 -4.76 8.26 7.70
CA SER A 200 -4.83 8.81 9.06
C SER A 200 -3.67 8.38 9.96
N LEU A 201 -2.74 7.58 9.45
CA LEU A 201 -1.74 6.90 10.26
C LEU A 201 -0.83 7.87 11.02
N ARG A 202 -0.39 8.95 10.35
CA ARG A 202 0.49 9.97 10.95
C ARG A 202 -0.17 10.72 12.10
N ASP A 203 -1.47 10.98 12.01
CA ASP A 203 -2.19 11.71 13.05
C ASP A 203 -2.53 10.82 14.25
N GLN A 204 -2.74 9.53 14.00
CA GLN A 204 -3.14 8.57 15.02
C GLN A 204 -1.96 7.96 15.77
N LEU A 205 -0.87 7.59 15.07
CA LEU A 205 0.32 6.94 15.64
C LEU A 205 1.55 7.85 15.68
N GLY A 206 1.49 9.08 15.16
CA GLY A 206 2.59 10.05 15.19
C GLY A 206 2.46 11.08 16.31
N ARG A 207 1.88 10.71 17.46
CA ARG A 207 1.65 11.66 18.57
C ARG A 207 2.91 11.87 19.41
N SER A 208 3.69 10.82 19.55
CA SER A 208 4.91 10.78 20.34
C SER A 208 6.01 9.98 19.64
N VAL A 209 7.25 10.30 19.98
CA VAL A 209 8.43 9.67 19.41
C VAL A 209 9.14 8.86 20.48
N HIS A 210 9.23 7.55 20.26
CA HIS A 210 9.90 6.62 21.16
C HIS A 210 11.22 6.18 20.53
N LEU A 211 12.33 6.39 21.24
CA LEU A 211 13.66 5.98 20.83
C LEU A 211 14.05 4.74 21.63
N GLU A 212 13.92 3.56 21.03
CA GLU A 212 14.31 2.30 21.65
C GLU A 212 15.74 1.93 21.33
N VAL A 213 16.56 1.89 22.37
CA VAL A 213 17.98 1.59 22.28
C VAL A 213 18.34 0.45 23.22
N ARG A 214 19.20 -0.44 22.73
CA ARG A 214 19.69 -1.61 23.45
C ARG A 214 20.76 -1.22 24.45
N ALA A 215 20.45 -1.35 25.74
CA ALA A 215 21.35 -0.98 26.84
C ALA A 215 22.65 -1.82 26.84
N ASP A 216 22.59 -3.07 26.38
CA ASP A 216 23.73 -3.99 26.25
C ASP A 216 24.70 -3.61 25.12
N ARG A 217 24.25 -2.78 24.17
CA ARG A 217 25.03 -2.37 22.98
C ARG A 217 25.40 -0.90 22.96
N MET A 218 25.06 -0.15 24.01
CA MET A 218 25.29 1.29 24.07
C MET A 218 26.60 1.65 24.75
N THR A 219 27.31 2.59 24.13
CA THR A 219 28.47 3.29 24.69
C THR A 219 28.12 4.75 24.97
N ALA A 220 28.97 5.44 25.74
CA ALA A 220 28.84 6.88 25.96
C ALA A 220 28.95 7.71 24.66
N ALA A 221 29.69 7.19 23.66
CA ALA A 221 29.78 7.80 22.34
C ALA A 221 28.44 7.69 21.58
N ASP A 222 27.77 6.54 21.65
CA ASP A 222 26.46 6.33 21.02
C ASP A 222 25.40 7.27 21.60
N LEU A 223 25.39 7.48 22.93
CA LEU A 223 24.53 8.46 23.59
C LEU A 223 24.77 9.88 23.11
N SER A 224 26.04 10.24 22.95
CA SER A 224 26.43 11.58 22.47
C SER A 224 25.98 11.80 21.03
N ASP A 225 26.08 10.77 20.18
CA ASP A 225 25.61 10.82 18.80
C ASP A 225 24.08 10.88 18.72
N LEU A 226 23.38 10.06 19.53
CA LEU A 226 21.92 10.11 19.66
C LEU A 226 21.44 11.50 20.02
N ARG A 227 22.07 12.11 21.02
CA ARG A 227 21.75 13.47 21.43
C ARG A 227 21.91 14.47 20.27
N ARG A 228 23.02 14.42 19.53
CA ARG A 228 23.23 15.31 18.38
C ARG A 228 22.19 15.09 17.29
N MET A 229 21.81 13.83 17.02
CA MET A 229 20.75 13.51 16.06
C MET A 229 19.41 14.12 16.49
N ILE A 230 19.02 13.95 17.75
CA ILE A 230 17.80 14.56 18.29
C ILE A 230 17.84 16.09 18.17
N GLU A 231 18.97 16.71 18.49
CA GLU A 231 19.14 18.17 18.42
C GLU A 231 19.03 18.72 16.99
N ARG A 232 19.41 17.94 15.96
CA ARG A 232 19.24 18.30 14.54
C ARG A 232 17.81 18.14 14.04
N HIS A 233 17.05 17.19 14.61
CA HIS A 233 15.70 16.84 14.18
C HIS A 233 14.64 17.34 15.18
N ARG A 234 14.79 18.57 15.67
CA ARG A 234 13.85 19.18 16.62
C ARG A 234 12.47 19.38 16.01
N GLY A 235 11.45 19.16 16.82
CA GLY A 235 10.06 19.34 16.42
C GLY A 235 9.12 19.54 17.60
N SER A 236 7.85 19.25 17.37
CA SER A 236 6.76 19.49 18.33
C SER A 236 6.27 18.23 19.03
N LYS A 237 6.75 17.04 18.66
CA LYS A 237 6.28 15.78 19.25
C LYS A 237 7.09 15.46 20.50
N LYS A 238 6.38 15.10 21.57
CA LYS A 238 6.97 14.64 22.82
C LYS A 238 7.78 13.37 22.58
N SER A 239 8.94 13.26 23.21
CA SER A 239 9.87 12.15 22.98
C SER A 239 10.19 11.37 24.26
N TYR A 240 10.41 10.08 24.08
CA TYR A 240 10.73 9.13 25.15
C TYR A 240 11.96 8.31 24.74
N LEU A 241 12.84 8.04 25.69
CA LEU A 241 13.99 7.14 25.50
C LEU A 241 13.72 5.83 26.22
N HIS A 242 13.75 4.72 25.51
CA HIS A 242 13.61 3.38 26.05
C HIS A 242 14.98 2.72 26.06
N LEU A 243 15.52 2.46 27.27
CA LEU A 243 16.70 1.63 27.45
C LEU A 243 16.24 0.20 27.72
N VAL A 244 16.43 -0.67 26.73
CA VAL A 244 15.98 -2.07 26.78
C VAL A 244 17.15 -3.01 26.95
N ARG A 245 17.05 -3.92 27.91
CA ARG A 245 17.90 -5.11 28.01
C ARG A 245 17.00 -6.33 27.90
N GLU A 246 17.08 -7.02 26.76
CA GLU A 246 16.19 -8.14 26.42
C GLU A 246 16.12 -9.19 27.54
N GLY A 247 14.89 -9.48 28.00
CA GLY A 247 14.63 -10.47 29.04
C GLY A 247 14.92 -10.02 30.47
N GLU A 248 15.44 -8.80 30.68
CA GLU A 248 15.72 -8.26 32.00
C GLU A 248 14.83 -7.07 32.35
N PHE A 249 14.92 -5.98 31.60
CA PHE A 249 14.18 -4.76 31.91
C PHE A 249 14.00 -3.83 30.70
N GLU A 250 13.04 -2.93 30.84
CA GLU A 250 12.82 -1.76 29.99
C GLU A 250 12.70 -0.53 30.89
N ALA A 251 13.58 0.45 30.72
CA ALA A 251 13.54 1.72 31.43
C ALA A 251 13.14 2.84 30.47
N VAL A 252 12.04 3.53 30.78
CA VAL A 252 11.47 4.59 29.95
C VAL A 252 11.75 5.96 30.58
N PHE A 253 12.39 6.84 29.84
CA PHE A 253 12.70 8.21 30.25
C PHE A 253 11.84 9.19 29.46
N ASP A 254 11.06 10.00 30.17
CA ASP A 254 10.42 11.19 29.62
C ASP A 254 11.51 12.24 29.33
N LEU A 255 11.69 12.57 28.06
CA LEU A 255 12.68 13.56 27.67
C LEU A 255 12.12 14.98 27.82
N PRO A 256 12.92 15.93 28.34
CA PRO A 256 12.51 17.33 28.42
C PRO A 256 12.08 17.89 27.06
N ASP A 257 11.24 18.91 27.05
CA ASP A 257 10.70 19.48 25.80
C ASP A 257 11.78 20.05 24.86
N SER A 258 12.98 20.32 25.38
CA SER A 258 14.16 20.63 24.57
C SER A 258 14.59 19.49 23.65
N PHE A 259 14.13 18.27 23.87
CA PHE A 259 14.37 17.10 23.05
C PHE A 259 13.12 16.65 22.28
N SER A 260 12.11 17.52 22.13
CA SER A 260 10.97 17.25 21.25
C SER A 260 11.43 17.06 19.80
N ILE A 261 10.85 16.07 19.11
CA ILE A 261 11.34 15.55 17.84
C ILE A 261 10.31 15.81 16.72
N LEU A 262 10.79 16.10 15.52
CA LEU A 262 9.99 15.98 14.31
C LEU A 262 10.22 14.58 13.72
N PRO A 263 9.24 13.66 13.82
CA PRO A 263 9.40 12.34 13.23
C PRO A 263 9.53 12.45 11.72
N SER A 264 10.64 11.94 11.18
CA SER A 264 10.94 12.01 9.76
C SER A 264 11.68 10.75 9.30
N LEU A 265 11.58 10.44 8.01
CA LEU A 265 12.37 9.37 7.40
C LEU A 265 13.87 9.62 7.51
N THR A 266 14.29 10.87 7.38
CA THR A 266 15.70 11.25 7.52
C THR A 266 16.22 10.85 8.90
N LEU A 267 15.48 11.18 9.97
CA LEU A 267 15.83 10.76 11.32
C LEU A 267 15.83 9.23 11.47
N ALA A 268 14.78 8.56 10.97
CA ALA A 268 14.67 7.10 11.06
C ALA A 268 15.86 6.39 10.38
N ARG A 269 16.25 6.87 9.20
CA ARG A 269 17.38 6.35 8.42
C ARG A 269 18.73 6.66 9.07
N GLU A 270 18.94 7.87 9.58
CA GLU A 270 20.16 8.24 10.34
C GLU A 270 20.34 7.34 11.56
N LEU A 271 19.27 7.14 12.34
CA LEU A 271 19.29 6.26 13.51
C LEU A 271 19.59 4.81 13.12
N ARG A 272 18.90 4.28 12.09
CA ARG A 272 19.14 2.90 11.61
C ARG A 272 20.57 2.73 11.12
N ALA A 273 21.12 3.70 10.39
CA ALA A 273 22.51 3.67 9.91
C ALA A 273 23.52 3.68 11.07
N ARG A 274 23.24 4.43 12.15
CA ARG A 274 24.14 4.54 13.29
C ARG A 274 24.12 3.33 14.23
N PHE A 275 22.93 2.76 14.45
CA PHE A 275 22.72 1.70 15.45
C PHE A 275 22.61 0.30 14.82
N GLY A 276 22.36 0.20 13.52
CA GLY A 276 22.21 -1.07 12.79
C GLY A 276 20.85 -1.74 12.96
N TYR A 277 19.90 -1.10 13.66
CA TYR A 277 18.53 -1.58 13.87
C TYR A 277 17.55 -0.40 13.97
N GLY A 278 16.25 -0.69 13.91
CA GLY A 278 15.21 0.33 14.05
C GLY A 278 15.11 0.85 15.48
N VAL A 279 15.61 2.07 15.72
CA VAL A 279 15.55 2.76 17.02
C VAL A 279 14.27 3.60 17.15
N LEU A 280 13.80 4.19 16.06
CA LEU A 280 12.63 5.07 16.08
C LEU A 280 11.34 4.23 16.06
N ARG A 281 10.46 4.50 17.02
CA ARG A 281 9.06 4.05 17.04
C ARG A 281 8.14 5.25 17.23
N LEU A 282 7.01 5.23 16.54
CA LEU A 282 5.98 6.24 16.71
C LEU A 282 4.76 5.59 17.37
N HIS A 283 4.20 6.33 18.34
CA HIS A 283 3.04 5.96 19.14
C HIS A 283 2.05 7.14 19.20
#